data_AF-A0A671YSS6-F1
#
_entry.id   AF-A0A671YSS6-F1
#
_cell.length_a   1.000
_cell.length_b   1.000
_cell.length_c   1.000
_cell.angle_alpha   90.00
_cell.angle_beta   90.00
_cell.angle_gamma   90.00
#
_symmetry.space_group_name_H-M   'P 1'
#
loop_
_entity.id
_entity.type
_entity.pdbx_description
1 polymer ?
#
loop_
_entity_poly.entity_id
_entity_poly.type
_entity_poly.pdbx_seq_one_letter_code
_entity_poly.pdbx_strand_id
1 'polypeptide(L)'
;MIIILILMPQSNFIALLKHCPQKGTSLLSGVTVLWFPLCGRSREARLKVISQLFVKQLSSMHLTHKLELFPDQKVTQMLFKEVKNAAELRQSAVEGKINAALINPTMLVNPFQVLVAANKAVHLQKTGKMKTRSLYSEIIFNLSPNNNISEAFKRFGISDGDTSVMVVLVHSEDESKLLADITARVSGQQVPVEDVSSLSDQAKIKKLYKVTPLEEKSGTLLDAVVCRMAIKDVM
;
A
#
# COMPACT_ATOMS: atom_id res chain seq x y z
N MET A 1 9.57 -32.50 21.24
CA MET A 1 8.76 -31.35 21.67
C MET A 1 9.32 -30.14 20.94
N ILE A 2 8.64 -29.62 19.91
CA ILE A 2 9.12 -28.44 19.17
C ILE A 2 8.64 -27.22 19.96
N ILE A 3 9.59 -26.46 20.53
CA ILE A 3 9.32 -25.24 21.29
C ILE A 3 9.49 -24.07 20.31
N ILE A 4 8.41 -23.34 20.03
CA ILE A 4 8.48 -22.08 19.29
C ILE A 4 8.48 -20.97 20.34
N LEU A 5 9.62 -20.32 20.53
CA LEU A 5 9.70 -19.09 21.32
C LEU A 5 9.06 -17.96 20.51
N ILE A 6 8.02 -17.34 21.04
CA ILE A 6 7.42 -16.13 20.44
C ILE A 6 7.63 -14.99 21.42
N LEU A 7 8.45 -14.01 21.02
CA LEU A 7 8.65 -12.75 21.75
C LEU A 7 7.52 -11.80 21.35
N MET A 8 6.73 -11.30 22.32
CA MET A 8 5.67 -10.31 22.08
C MET A 8 5.76 -9.12 23.05
N PRO A 9 5.45 -7.89 22.60
CA PRO A 9 5.26 -6.73 23.48
C PRO A 9 3.92 -6.83 24.25
N GLN A 10 3.90 -6.34 25.50
CA GLN A 10 2.85 -6.60 26.50
C GLN A 10 1.43 -6.14 26.10
N SER A 11 1.30 -5.16 25.22
CA SER A 11 -0.01 -4.61 24.79
C SER A 11 -0.87 -5.60 24.00
N ASN A 12 -0.28 -6.61 23.36
CA ASN A 12 -1.00 -7.60 22.56
C ASN A 12 -1.40 -8.88 23.33
N PHE A 13 -1.09 -8.93 24.64
CA PHE A 13 -1.27 -10.12 25.47
C PHE A 13 -2.75 -10.46 25.74
N ILE A 14 -3.62 -9.44 25.80
CA ILE A 14 -5.01 -9.58 26.25
C ILE A 14 -5.92 -10.21 25.18
N ALA A 15 -5.65 -9.97 23.90
CA ALA A 15 -6.48 -10.48 22.80
C ALA A 15 -6.38 -12.01 22.62
N LEU A 16 -5.21 -12.59 22.92
CA LEU A 16 -4.93 -14.02 22.73
C LEU A 16 -5.40 -14.92 23.89
N LEU A 17 -5.84 -14.33 25.01
CA LEU A 17 -6.26 -15.08 26.21
C LEU A 17 -7.73 -15.51 26.17
N LYS A 18 -8.57 -14.91 25.33
CA LYS A 18 -10.02 -15.24 25.27
C LYS A 18 -10.35 -16.57 24.56
N HIS A 19 -9.37 -17.31 24.02
CA HIS A 19 -9.61 -18.46 23.15
C HIS A 19 -8.91 -19.78 23.53
N CYS A 20 -8.28 -19.89 24.70
CA CYS A 20 -7.65 -21.16 25.10
C CYS A 20 -7.59 -21.37 26.63
N PRO A 21 -8.24 -22.41 27.19
CA PRO A 21 -8.47 -22.51 28.64
C PRO A 21 -7.38 -23.25 29.45
N GLN A 22 -6.20 -23.58 28.88
CA GLN A 22 -5.13 -24.23 29.66
C GLN A 22 -3.75 -23.66 29.36
N LYS A 23 -3.19 -22.89 30.29
CA LYS A 23 -1.83 -22.32 30.21
C LYS A 23 -1.16 -22.28 31.57
N GLY A 24 0.13 -22.64 31.61
CA GLY A 24 1.07 -22.23 32.65
C GLY A 24 1.85 -21.01 32.17
N THR A 25 2.11 -20.06 33.07
CA THR A 25 2.84 -18.82 32.79
C THR A 25 4.16 -18.80 33.56
N SER A 26 5.21 -18.28 32.93
CA SER A 26 6.47 -17.92 33.62
C SER A 26 6.97 -16.59 33.07
N LEU A 27 7.22 -15.63 33.96
CA LEU A 27 7.78 -14.31 33.64
C LEU A 27 9.30 -14.36 33.83
N LEU A 28 10.04 -14.08 32.76
CA LEU A 28 11.46 -13.75 32.82
C LEU A 28 11.64 -12.43 32.06
N SER A 29 12.24 -11.44 32.73
CA SER A 29 12.71 -10.18 32.12
C SER A 29 11.74 -9.47 31.16
N GLY A 30 10.49 -9.23 31.60
CA GLY A 30 9.53 -8.39 30.85
C GLY A 30 8.90 -9.02 29.60
N VAL A 31 9.24 -10.26 29.27
CA VAL A 31 8.68 -11.01 28.14
C VAL A 31 7.79 -12.14 28.65
N THR A 32 6.54 -12.19 28.20
CA THR A 32 5.62 -13.27 28.59
C THR A 32 5.77 -14.46 27.65
N VAL A 33 6.28 -15.58 28.18
CA VAL A 33 6.44 -16.83 27.45
C VAL A 33 5.16 -17.67 27.62
N LEU A 34 4.57 -18.07 26.48
CA LEU A 34 3.32 -18.83 26.42
C LEU A 34 3.59 -20.27 26.00
N TRP A 35 3.28 -21.22 26.88
CA TRP A 35 3.39 -22.66 26.61
C TRP A 35 2.07 -23.20 26.05
N PHE A 36 2.14 -24.02 25.00
CA PHE A 36 0.98 -24.77 24.49
C PHE A 36 1.29 -26.27 24.50
N PRO A 37 0.51 -27.11 25.22
CA PRO A 37 0.60 -28.56 25.09
C PRO A 37 -0.08 -29.02 23.78
N LEU A 38 0.64 -29.75 22.93
CA LEU A 38 0.18 -30.15 21.59
C LEU A 38 -0.45 -31.55 21.59
N CYS A 39 -1.79 -31.66 21.59
CA CYS A 39 -2.49 -32.93 21.37
C CYS A 39 -3.51 -32.85 20.21
N GLY A 40 -3.52 -33.88 19.33
CA GLY A 40 -4.62 -34.19 18.40
C GLY A 40 -4.56 -33.59 16.97
N ARG A 41 -5.09 -34.36 15.99
CA ARG A 41 -5.13 -34.19 14.50
C ARG A 41 -5.73 -32.87 13.95
N SER A 42 -6.11 -31.92 14.79
CA SER A 42 -6.59 -30.56 14.45
C SER A 42 -5.43 -29.56 14.21
N ARG A 43 -4.24 -30.08 13.89
CA ARG A 43 -2.96 -29.33 13.84
C ARG A 43 -2.87 -28.40 12.64
N GLU A 44 -3.22 -28.84 11.45
CA GLU A 44 -3.06 -28.02 10.25
C GLU A 44 -4.03 -26.85 10.20
N ALA A 45 -5.30 -27.04 10.57
CA ALA A 45 -6.29 -25.97 10.55
C ALA A 45 -5.95 -24.88 11.58
N ARG A 46 -5.57 -25.26 12.80
CA ARG A 46 -5.21 -24.30 13.86
C ARG A 46 -3.86 -23.62 13.60
N LEU A 47 -2.87 -24.32 13.06
CA LEU A 47 -1.60 -23.71 12.63
C LEU A 47 -1.80 -22.80 11.42
N LYS A 48 -2.68 -23.13 10.47
CA LYS A 48 -3.05 -22.25 9.35
C LYS A 48 -3.76 -20.99 9.84
N VAL A 49 -4.68 -21.10 10.79
CA VAL A 49 -5.37 -19.93 11.37
C VAL A 49 -4.40 -19.06 12.17
N ILE A 50 -3.56 -19.65 13.01
CA ILE A 50 -2.54 -18.90 13.78
C ILE A 50 -1.51 -18.29 12.82
N SER A 51 -1.07 -19.01 11.79
CA SER A 51 -0.18 -18.49 10.74
C SER A 51 -0.83 -17.34 9.96
N GLN A 52 -2.09 -17.47 9.55
CA GLN A 52 -2.81 -16.41 8.83
C GLN A 52 -3.03 -15.19 9.72
N LEU A 53 -3.40 -15.38 11.00
CA LEU A 53 -3.54 -14.29 11.96
C LEU A 53 -2.19 -13.61 12.23
N PHE A 54 -1.10 -14.38 12.32
CA PHE A 54 0.25 -13.84 12.54
C PHE A 54 0.78 -13.10 11.30
N VAL A 55 0.52 -13.61 10.09
CA VAL A 55 0.82 -12.92 8.82
C VAL A 55 0.02 -11.63 8.69
N LYS A 56 -1.27 -11.63 9.05
CA LYS A 56 -2.11 -10.41 9.07
C LYS A 56 -1.64 -9.37 10.09
N GLN A 57 -1.03 -9.82 11.20
CA GLN A 57 -0.51 -8.96 12.27
C GLN A 57 0.88 -8.36 11.93
N LEU A 58 1.57 -8.91 10.95
CA LEU A 58 2.90 -8.47 10.48
C LEU A 58 2.82 -7.55 9.24
N SER A 59 1.64 -7.32 8.67
CA SER A 59 1.47 -6.41 7.54
C SER A 59 1.67 -4.97 8.00
N SER A 60 2.63 -4.28 7.40
CA SER A 60 2.93 -2.89 7.75
C SER A 60 1.81 -1.97 7.26
N MET A 61 1.31 -1.08 8.12
CA MET A 61 0.26 -0.12 7.75
C MET A 61 0.70 0.89 6.68
N HIS A 62 2.01 1.03 6.49
CA HIS A 62 2.63 1.82 5.43
C HIS A 62 3.80 1.04 4.84
N LEU A 63 4.06 1.24 3.55
CA LEU A 63 5.15 0.59 2.85
C LEU A 63 6.15 1.65 2.39
N THR A 64 7.35 1.61 2.97
CA THR A 64 8.44 2.54 2.64
C THR A 64 9.52 1.82 1.86
N HIS A 65 9.88 2.37 0.69
CA HIS A 65 10.90 1.83 -0.19
C HIS A 65 11.94 2.90 -0.52
N LYS A 66 13.22 2.57 -0.33
CA LYS A 66 14.34 3.42 -0.75
C LYS A 66 14.57 3.26 -2.24
N LEU A 67 14.64 4.35 -3.00
CA LEU A 67 14.86 4.26 -4.43
C LEU A 67 16.32 3.92 -4.72
N GLU A 68 16.58 2.80 -5.40
CA GLU A 68 17.95 2.35 -5.70
C GLU A 68 18.71 3.36 -6.56
N LEU A 69 18.05 3.94 -7.56
CA LEU A 69 18.64 4.95 -8.45
C LEU A 69 18.79 6.32 -7.77
N PHE A 70 18.07 6.57 -6.67
CA PHE A 70 18.06 7.84 -5.95
C PHE A 70 18.15 7.57 -4.44
N PRO A 71 19.34 7.24 -3.92
CA PRO A 71 19.50 6.79 -2.53
C PRO A 71 18.99 7.78 -1.48
N ASP A 72 18.96 9.07 -1.81
CA ASP A 72 18.49 10.14 -0.94
C ASP A 72 16.96 10.31 -0.96
N GLN A 73 16.23 9.43 -1.67
CA GLN A 73 14.78 9.50 -1.83
C GLN A 73 14.15 8.18 -1.40
N LYS A 74 13.12 8.30 -0.58
CA LYS A 74 12.25 7.21 -0.14
C LYS A 74 10.83 7.48 -0.60
N VAL A 75 10.13 6.43 -0.96
CA VAL A 75 8.70 6.46 -1.31
C VAL A 75 7.94 5.73 -0.24
N THR A 76 7.03 6.43 0.44
CA THR A 76 6.12 5.82 1.41
C THR A 76 4.70 5.80 0.86
N GLN A 77 4.05 4.64 0.96
CA GLN A 77 2.68 4.40 0.54
C GLN A 77 1.81 4.11 1.76
N MET A 78 0.59 4.66 1.79
CA MET A 78 -0.42 4.42 2.82
C MET A 78 -1.78 4.20 2.18
N LEU A 79 -2.49 3.17 2.62
CA LEU A 79 -3.81 2.85 2.09
C LEU A 79 -4.89 3.14 3.15
N PHE A 80 -5.95 3.83 2.74
CA PHE A 80 -7.10 4.13 3.59
C PHE A 80 -8.40 3.63 2.96
N LYS A 81 -9.28 3.07 3.78
CA LYS A 81 -10.66 2.68 3.46
C LYS A 81 -11.65 3.52 4.28
N GLU A 82 -12.92 3.48 3.90
CA GLU A 82 -14.01 4.18 4.59
C GLU A 82 -13.76 5.70 4.74
N VAL A 83 -13.14 6.29 3.71
CA VAL A 83 -12.78 7.71 3.67
C VAL A 83 -14.05 8.55 3.54
N LYS A 84 -14.19 9.55 4.41
CA LYS A 84 -15.37 10.43 4.47
C LYS A 84 -15.12 11.84 3.91
N ASN A 85 -13.85 12.25 3.80
CA ASN A 85 -13.46 13.60 3.42
C ASN A 85 -12.67 13.66 2.10
N ALA A 86 -12.97 12.77 1.14
CA ALA A 86 -12.27 12.71 -0.14
C ALA A 86 -12.30 14.03 -0.93
N ALA A 87 -13.44 14.74 -0.92
CA ALA A 87 -13.56 16.06 -1.55
C ALA A 87 -12.61 17.11 -0.94
N GLU A 88 -12.51 17.15 0.40
CA GLU A 88 -11.61 18.05 1.12
C GLU A 88 -10.14 17.72 0.85
N LEU A 89 -9.81 16.42 0.80
CA LEU A 89 -8.46 15.95 0.47
C LEU A 89 -8.07 16.35 -0.95
N ARG A 90 -8.96 16.14 -1.93
CA ARG A 90 -8.73 16.53 -3.32
C ARG A 90 -8.51 18.04 -3.44
N GLN A 91 -9.38 18.83 -2.81
CA GLN A 91 -9.27 20.29 -2.81
C GLN A 91 -7.95 20.74 -2.16
N SER A 92 -7.59 20.15 -1.03
CA SER A 92 -6.33 20.47 -0.33
C SER A 92 -5.08 20.11 -1.15
N ALA A 93 -5.13 19.05 -1.95
CA ALA A 93 -4.05 18.69 -2.88
C ALA A 93 -3.95 19.68 -4.05
N VAL A 94 -5.08 20.13 -4.61
CA VAL A 94 -5.13 21.15 -5.67
C VAL A 94 -4.60 22.50 -5.20
N GLU A 95 -4.92 22.87 -3.96
CA GLU A 95 -4.43 24.11 -3.32
C GLU A 95 -2.95 24.01 -2.86
N GLY A 96 -2.32 22.85 -2.98
CA GLY A 96 -0.93 22.64 -2.53
C GLY A 96 -0.76 22.56 -1.00
N LYS A 97 -1.86 22.41 -0.25
CA LYS A 97 -1.83 22.21 1.21
C LYS A 97 -1.41 20.79 1.61
N ILE A 98 -1.51 19.85 0.68
CA ILE A 98 -1.08 18.45 0.83
C ILE A 98 0.02 18.17 -0.19
N ASN A 99 1.21 17.88 0.31
CA ASN A 99 2.36 17.46 -0.49
C ASN A 99 2.38 15.93 -0.60
N ALA A 100 1.38 15.37 -1.27
CA ALA A 100 1.28 13.92 -1.51
C ALA A 100 0.50 13.64 -2.79
N ALA A 101 0.75 12.50 -3.43
CA ALA A 101 -0.12 12.01 -4.50
C ALA A 101 -1.29 11.25 -3.87
N LEU A 102 -2.51 11.68 -4.20
CA LEU A 102 -3.77 11.06 -3.77
C LEU A 102 -4.32 10.23 -4.93
N ILE A 103 -4.23 8.91 -4.79
CA ILE A 103 -4.47 7.96 -5.88
C ILE A 103 -5.70 7.11 -5.56
N ASN A 104 -6.55 6.88 -6.56
CA ASN A 104 -7.68 5.97 -6.46
C ASN A 104 -7.18 4.50 -6.49
N PRO A 105 -7.32 3.74 -5.39
CA PRO A 105 -6.81 2.38 -5.30
C PRO A 105 -7.58 1.39 -6.19
N THR A 106 -8.79 1.72 -6.65
CA THR A 106 -9.56 0.86 -7.56
C THR A 106 -8.87 0.67 -8.92
N MET A 107 -7.96 1.58 -9.29
CA MET A 107 -7.18 1.50 -10.52
C MET A 107 -5.76 0.93 -10.31
N LEU A 108 -5.47 0.37 -9.12
CA LEU A 108 -4.18 -0.20 -8.77
C LEU A 108 -4.25 -1.72 -8.65
N VAL A 109 -3.34 -2.45 -9.27
CA VAL A 109 -3.23 -3.92 -9.14
C VAL A 109 -2.34 -4.29 -7.95
N ASN A 110 -1.21 -3.60 -7.80
CA ASN A 110 -0.21 -3.89 -6.79
C ASN A 110 0.54 -2.60 -6.38
N PRO A 111 1.01 -2.46 -5.13
CA PRO A 111 1.79 -1.29 -4.70
C PRO A 111 3.09 -1.08 -5.50
N PHE A 112 3.63 -2.15 -6.09
CA PHE A 112 4.80 -2.10 -6.96
C PHE A 112 4.60 -1.17 -8.15
N GLN A 113 3.41 -1.12 -8.76
CA GLN A 113 3.18 -0.25 -9.93
C GLN A 113 3.29 1.24 -9.55
N VAL A 114 2.88 1.60 -8.32
CA VAL A 114 3.01 2.95 -7.79
C VAL A 114 4.48 3.29 -7.59
N LEU A 115 5.28 2.34 -7.10
CA LEU A 115 6.71 2.50 -6.94
C LEU A 115 7.42 2.74 -8.29
N VAL A 116 7.02 2.02 -9.35
CA VAL A 116 7.53 2.25 -10.71
C VAL A 116 7.20 3.68 -11.18
N ALA A 117 5.95 4.12 -10.99
CA ALA A 117 5.52 5.47 -11.35
C ALA A 117 6.28 6.56 -10.56
N ALA A 118 6.51 6.34 -9.27
CA ALA A 118 7.25 7.24 -8.39
C ALA A 118 8.74 7.33 -8.77
N ASN A 119 9.39 6.20 -9.02
CA ASN A 119 10.76 6.17 -9.52
C ASN A 119 10.93 6.98 -10.80
N LYS A 120 10.02 6.79 -11.76
CA LYS A 120 10.01 7.55 -13.01
C LYS A 120 9.77 9.04 -12.77
N ALA A 121 8.84 9.40 -11.89
CA ALA A 121 8.54 10.80 -11.56
C ALA A 121 9.76 11.51 -10.94
N VAL A 122 10.44 10.88 -9.99
CA VAL A 122 11.67 11.42 -9.37
C VAL A 122 12.78 11.58 -10.42
N HIS A 123 12.94 10.61 -11.33
CA HIS A 123 13.89 10.71 -12.43
C HIS A 123 13.61 11.91 -13.33
N LEU A 124 12.35 12.10 -13.74
CA LEU A 124 11.94 13.21 -14.60
C LEU A 124 12.07 14.57 -13.88
N GLN A 125 11.80 14.62 -12.57
CA GLN A 125 12.03 15.81 -11.75
C GLN A 125 13.50 16.20 -11.73
N LYS A 126 14.41 15.26 -11.42
CA LYS A 126 15.85 15.51 -11.34
C LYS A 126 16.46 15.89 -12.69
N THR A 127 15.87 15.42 -13.80
CA THR A 127 16.34 15.73 -15.16
C THR A 127 15.64 16.95 -15.77
N GLY A 128 14.68 17.56 -15.09
CA GLY A 128 13.93 18.72 -15.59
C GLY A 128 12.99 18.40 -16.77
N LYS A 129 12.55 17.14 -16.90
CA LYS A 129 11.74 16.62 -18.01
C LYS A 129 10.30 16.25 -17.61
N MET A 130 9.83 16.73 -16.47
CA MET A 130 8.43 16.50 -16.05
C MET A 130 7.45 17.13 -17.04
N LYS A 131 6.36 16.40 -17.32
CA LYS A 131 5.26 16.92 -18.15
C LYS A 131 4.25 17.72 -17.31
N THR A 132 4.19 17.48 -16.01
CA THR A 132 3.27 18.13 -15.07
C THR A 132 3.98 19.15 -14.17
N ARG A 133 3.20 19.88 -13.36
CA ARG A 133 3.70 21.01 -12.54
C ARG A 133 4.33 20.59 -11.21
N SER A 134 4.03 19.39 -10.69
CA SER A 134 4.56 18.90 -9.42
C SER A 134 4.99 17.44 -9.51
N LEU A 135 5.84 17.01 -8.58
CA LEU A 135 6.26 15.61 -8.49
C LEU A 135 5.05 14.68 -8.31
N TYR A 136 4.11 15.05 -7.44
CA TYR A 136 2.93 14.24 -7.14
C TYR A 136 1.97 14.13 -8.31
N SER A 137 1.81 15.20 -9.09
CA SER A 137 1.06 15.14 -10.35
C SER A 137 1.74 14.24 -11.37
N GLU A 138 3.06 14.21 -11.39
CA GLU A 138 3.84 13.38 -12.29
C GLU A 138 3.70 11.89 -11.93
N ILE A 139 3.62 11.55 -10.64
CA ILE A 139 3.35 10.17 -10.17
C ILE A 139 2.00 9.68 -10.71
N ILE A 140 0.94 10.47 -10.53
CA ILE A 140 -0.41 10.13 -11.03
C ILE A 140 -0.40 10.01 -12.55
N PHE A 141 0.28 10.93 -13.23
CA PHE A 141 0.42 10.89 -14.68
C PHE A 141 1.15 9.64 -15.17
N ASN A 142 2.22 9.22 -14.50
CA ASN A 142 3.03 8.07 -14.87
C ASN A 142 2.31 6.72 -14.69
N LEU A 143 1.23 6.67 -13.90
CA LEU A 143 0.36 5.49 -13.83
C LEU A 143 -0.43 5.30 -15.13
N SER A 144 -0.84 6.37 -15.80
CA SER A 144 -1.67 6.27 -17.00
C SER A 144 -0.89 5.74 -18.20
N PRO A 145 -1.45 4.80 -18.99
CA PRO A 145 -0.83 4.34 -20.24
C PRO A 145 -0.88 5.39 -21.37
N ASN A 146 -1.67 6.46 -21.21
CA ASN A 146 -1.89 7.49 -22.23
C ASN A 146 -1.19 8.81 -21.86
N ASN A 147 -0.85 9.62 -22.87
CA ASN A 147 -0.22 10.93 -22.70
C ASN A 147 -1.21 12.08 -22.33
N ASN A 148 -2.49 11.78 -22.11
CA ASN A 148 -3.48 12.76 -21.69
C ASN A 148 -3.44 12.98 -20.17
N ILE A 149 -2.92 14.13 -19.73
CA ILE A 149 -2.79 14.50 -18.31
C ILE A 149 -4.16 14.54 -17.63
N SER A 150 -5.15 15.21 -18.23
CA SER A 150 -6.49 15.34 -17.65
C SER A 150 -7.19 14.00 -17.49
N GLU A 151 -7.02 13.09 -18.45
CA GLU A 151 -7.55 11.72 -18.34
C GLU A 151 -6.84 10.94 -17.23
N ALA A 152 -5.51 11.04 -17.12
CA ALA A 152 -4.75 10.38 -16.06
C ALA A 152 -5.26 10.79 -14.67
N PHE A 153 -5.50 12.08 -14.44
CA PHE A 153 -6.05 12.58 -13.18
C PHE A 153 -7.47 12.09 -12.92
N LYS A 154 -8.34 12.08 -13.94
CA LYS A 154 -9.72 11.57 -13.79
C LYS A 154 -9.77 10.08 -13.46
N ARG A 155 -8.80 9.30 -13.92
CA ARG A 155 -8.76 7.84 -13.73
C ARG A 155 -8.03 7.43 -12.46
N PHE A 156 -6.84 7.99 -12.23
CA PHE A 156 -5.94 7.57 -11.16
C PHE A 156 -5.95 8.51 -9.97
N GLY A 157 -6.37 9.76 -10.11
CA GLY A 157 -6.58 10.66 -8.98
C GLY A 157 -7.89 10.36 -8.25
N ILE A 158 -7.99 10.79 -7.00
CA ILE A 158 -9.25 10.68 -6.24
C ILE A 158 -10.34 11.63 -6.76
N SER A 159 -11.58 11.18 -6.65
CA SER A 159 -12.81 11.92 -6.87
C SER A 159 -13.53 12.24 -5.55
N ASP A 160 -14.47 13.18 -5.58
CA ASP A 160 -15.15 13.67 -4.36
C ASP A 160 -15.94 12.57 -3.62
N GLY A 161 -16.40 11.55 -4.36
CA GLY A 161 -17.17 10.43 -3.82
C GLY A 161 -16.36 9.16 -3.54
N ASP A 162 -15.03 9.20 -3.68
CA ASP A 162 -14.21 8.02 -3.43
C ASP A 162 -14.16 7.69 -1.94
N THR A 163 -14.38 6.41 -1.60
CA THR A 163 -14.38 5.92 -0.21
C THR A 163 -13.05 5.28 0.19
N SER A 164 -12.05 5.32 -0.68
CA SER A 164 -10.72 4.78 -0.44
C SER A 164 -9.67 5.60 -1.17
N VAL A 165 -8.48 5.74 -0.56
CA VAL A 165 -7.37 6.50 -1.11
C VAL A 165 -6.05 5.81 -0.82
N MET A 166 -5.20 5.75 -1.83
CA MET A 166 -3.78 5.46 -1.67
C MET A 166 -3.02 6.79 -1.63
N VAL A 167 -2.33 7.06 -0.54
CA VAL A 167 -1.48 8.25 -0.38
C VAL A 167 -0.04 7.87 -0.61
N VAL A 168 0.66 8.64 -1.45
CA VAL A 168 2.07 8.40 -1.80
C VAL A 168 2.88 9.65 -1.52
N LEU A 169 3.94 9.46 -0.74
CA LEU A 169 4.88 10.48 -0.32
C LEU A 169 6.26 10.17 -0.88
N VAL A 170 6.99 11.22 -1.25
CA VAL A 170 8.40 11.13 -1.60
C VAL A 170 9.17 12.05 -0.66
N HIS A 171 10.12 11.50 0.08
CA HIS A 171 10.86 12.24 1.11
C HIS A 171 12.31 11.78 1.19
N SER A 172 13.17 12.68 1.69
CA SER A 172 14.58 12.39 1.93
C SER A 172 14.86 12.02 3.39
N GLU A 173 14.25 12.72 4.35
CA GLU A 173 14.40 12.47 5.79
C GLU A 173 13.14 12.83 6.60
N ASP A 174 13.11 12.36 7.86
CA ASP A 174 12.04 12.44 8.89
C ASP A 174 10.63 12.04 8.43
N GLU A 175 10.48 10.74 8.13
CA GLU A 175 9.23 10.09 7.73
C GLU A 175 8.10 10.28 8.76
N SER A 176 8.40 10.24 10.06
CA SER A 176 7.39 10.16 11.11
C SER A 176 6.46 11.38 11.17
N LYS A 177 6.98 12.59 10.96
CA LYS A 177 6.16 13.82 10.95
C LYS A 177 5.25 13.87 9.73
N LEU A 178 5.79 13.59 8.55
CA LEU A 178 5.04 13.59 7.30
C LEU A 178 3.89 12.58 7.35
N LEU A 179 4.15 11.38 7.88
CA LEU A 179 3.11 10.37 8.06
C LEU A 179 2.05 10.80 9.06
N ALA A 180 2.45 11.33 10.22
CA ALA A 180 1.51 11.79 11.23
C ALA A 180 0.60 12.91 10.70
N ASP A 181 1.18 13.89 10.00
CA ASP A 181 0.45 15.03 9.42
C ASP A 181 -0.58 14.60 8.37
N ILE A 182 -0.22 13.64 7.53
CA ILE A 182 -1.11 13.12 6.49
C ILE A 182 -2.21 12.24 7.10
N THR A 183 -1.85 11.32 8.00
CA THR A 183 -2.81 10.46 8.68
C THR A 183 -3.84 11.27 9.46
N ALA A 184 -3.44 12.38 10.10
CA ALA A 184 -4.36 13.28 10.79
C ALA A 184 -5.36 14.00 9.86
N ARG A 185 -5.03 14.16 8.57
CA ARG A 185 -5.89 14.82 7.58
C ARG A 185 -6.89 13.88 6.93
N VAL A 186 -6.63 12.58 6.93
CA VAL A 186 -7.51 11.58 6.29
C VAL A 186 -8.54 11.08 7.29
N SER A 187 -9.81 11.39 7.05
CA SER A 187 -10.94 10.87 7.83
C SER A 187 -11.34 9.51 7.29
N GLY A 188 -10.62 8.46 7.70
CA GLY A 188 -10.84 7.08 7.27
C GLY A 188 -10.04 6.07 8.09
N GLN A 189 -10.12 4.79 7.73
CA GLN A 189 -9.39 3.70 8.37
C GLN A 189 -8.13 3.36 7.57
N GLN A 190 -6.95 3.49 8.18
CA GLN A 190 -5.71 2.98 7.59
C GLN A 190 -5.71 1.45 7.60
N VAL A 191 -5.31 0.87 6.46
CA VAL A 191 -5.23 -0.58 6.25
C VAL A 191 -3.86 -0.94 5.66
N PRO A 192 -3.44 -2.21 5.72
CA PRO A 192 -2.21 -2.65 5.05
C PRO A 192 -2.18 -2.29 3.57
N VAL A 193 -1.01 -1.87 3.08
CA VAL A 193 -0.84 -1.46 1.67
C VAL A 193 -1.02 -2.64 0.72
N GLU A 194 -0.72 -3.85 1.17
CA GLU A 194 -0.87 -5.10 0.43
C GLU A 194 -2.35 -5.42 0.10
N ASP A 195 -3.29 -4.88 0.89
CA ASP A 195 -4.73 -5.05 0.68
C ASP A 195 -5.26 -4.26 -0.53
N VAL A 196 -4.42 -3.49 -1.25
CA VAL A 196 -4.84 -2.75 -2.45
C VAL A 196 -5.49 -3.66 -3.48
N SER A 197 -5.03 -4.91 -3.60
CA SER A 197 -5.57 -5.93 -4.51
C SER A 197 -7.04 -6.26 -4.24
N SER A 198 -7.51 -6.06 -3.00
CA SER A 198 -8.91 -6.26 -2.60
C SER A 198 -9.84 -5.11 -3.02
N LEU A 199 -9.26 -3.94 -3.35
CA LEU A 199 -9.99 -2.76 -3.80
C LEU A 199 -9.98 -2.59 -5.32
N SER A 200 -9.09 -3.31 -6.01
CA SER A 200 -8.88 -3.21 -7.45
C SER A 200 -10.12 -3.58 -8.27
N ASP A 201 -10.52 -2.71 -9.19
CA ASP A 201 -11.48 -3.03 -10.24
C ASP A 201 -10.72 -3.61 -11.44
N GLN A 202 -10.47 -4.91 -11.37
CA GLN A 202 -9.71 -5.66 -12.38
C GLN A 202 -10.30 -5.50 -13.79
N ALA A 203 -11.63 -5.41 -13.91
CA ALA A 203 -12.29 -5.24 -15.21
C ALA A 203 -12.01 -3.87 -15.82
N LYS A 204 -12.09 -2.79 -15.03
CA LYS A 204 -11.73 -1.43 -15.49
C LYS A 204 -10.26 -1.32 -15.82
N ILE A 205 -9.38 -1.90 -15.02
CA ILE A 205 -7.92 -1.89 -15.25
C ILE A 205 -7.62 -2.58 -16.58
N LYS A 206 -8.09 -3.82 -16.79
CA LYS A 206 -7.90 -4.55 -18.06
C LYS A 206 -8.38 -3.75 -19.26
N LYS A 207 -9.56 -3.12 -19.15
CA LYS A 207 -10.11 -2.28 -20.22
C LYS A 207 -9.24 -1.06 -20.51
N LEU A 208 -8.75 -0.36 -19.47
CA LEU A 208 -7.92 0.84 -19.63
C LEU A 208 -6.56 0.51 -20.26
N TYR A 209 -5.89 -0.53 -19.78
CA TYR A 209 -4.58 -0.97 -20.26
C TYR A 209 -4.65 -1.85 -21.51
N LYS A 210 -5.87 -2.10 -22.03
CA LYS A 210 -6.14 -2.92 -23.22
C LYS A 210 -5.52 -4.32 -23.11
N VAL A 211 -5.62 -4.92 -21.92
CA VAL A 211 -5.07 -6.26 -21.64
C VAL A 211 -5.96 -7.31 -22.28
N THR A 212 -5.34 -8.16 -23.10
CA THR A 212 -6.03 -9.21 -23.85
C THR A 212 -6.08 -10.51 -23.03
N PRO A 213 -7.10 -11.38 -23.24
CA PRO A 213 -7.17 -12.67 -22.55
C PRO A 213 -5.99 -13.60 -22.82
N LEU A 214 -5.26 -13.39 -23.92
CA LEU A 214 -4.06 -14.17 -24.24
C LEU A 214 -2.87 -13.75 -23.37
N GLU A 215 -2.70 -12.45 -23.09
CA GLU A 215 -1.66 -11.95 -22.18
C GLU A 215 -1.85 -12.49 -20.76
N GLU A 216 -3.10 -12.71 -20.32
CA GLU A 216 -3.40 -13.30 -19.00
C GLU A 216 -3.00 -14.76 -18.87
N LYS A 217 -2.89 -15.49 -19.99
CA LYS A 217 -2.41 -16.88 -19.98
C LYS A 217 -0.89 -16.97 -19.93
N SER A 218 -0.20 -15.95 -20.42
CA SER A 218 1.25 -15.95 -20.60
C SER A 218 1.99 -15.17 -19.50
N GLY A 219 1.33 -14.28 -18.78
CA GLY A 219 1.93 -13.46 -17.72
C GLY A 219 0.90 -12.94 -16.71
N THR A 220 1.35 -12.09 -15.78
CA THR A 220 0.45 -11.49 -14.79
C THR A 220 -0.15 -10.18 -15.30
N LEU A 221 -1.30 -9.79 -14.76
CA LEU A 221 -1.87 -8.47 -15.07
C LEU A 221 -0.92 -7.33 -14.68
N LEU A 222 -0.17 -7.49 -13.60
CA LEU A 222 0.81 -6.51 -13.15
C LEU A 222 1.89 -6.28 -14.21
N ASP A 223 2.39 -7.35 -14.83
CA ASP A 223 3.40 -7.26 -15.89
C ASP A 223 2.87 -6.49 -17.10
N ALA A 224 1.63 -6.76 -17.50
CA ALA A 224 0.98 -6.04 -18.59
C ALA A 224 0.83 -4.54 -18.26
N VAL A 225 0.36 -4.21 -17.05
CA VAL A 225 0.20 -2.81 -16.59
C VAL A 225 1.55 -2.09 -16.58
N VAL A 226 2.57 -2.66 -15.95
CA VAL A 226 3.91 -2.06 -15.85
C VAL A 226 4.54 -1.89 -17.23
N CYS A 227 4.39 -2.87 -18.13
CA CYS A 227 4.87 -2.79 -19.50
C CYS A 227 4.23 -1.60 -20.25
N ARG A 228 2.89 -1.45 -20.17
CA ARG A 228 2.17 -0.33 -20.80
C ARG A 228 2.58 1.03 -20.21
N MET A 229 2.83 1.11 -18.91
CA MET A 229 3.37 2.32 -18.26
C MET A 229 4.77 2.67 -18.78
N ALA A 230 5.62 1.67 -18.99
CA ALA A 230 7.00 1.85 -19.43
C ALA A 230 7.07 2.34 -20.90
N ILE A 231 6.28 1.77 -21.80
CA ILE A 231 6.30 2.11 -23.24
C ILE A 231 5.54 3.38 -23.61
N LYS A 232 4.84 4.01 -22.65
CA LYS A 232 4.03 5.22 -22.84
C LYS A 232 4.74 6.34 -23.60
N ASP A 233 6.04 6.53 -23.38
CA ASP A 233 6.78 7.63 -24.01
C ASP A 233 7.26 7.30 -25.43
N VAL A 234 7.10 6.04 -25.86
CA VAL A 234 7.47 5.55 -27.20
C VAL A 234 6.23 5.45 -28.12
N MET A 235 5.03 5.36 -27.53
CA MET A 235 3.74 5.28 -28.23
C MET A 235 3.12 6.64 -28.50
#